data_AF-A0A1G3L3F5-F1
#
_entry.id   AF-A0A1G3L3F5-F1
#
_cell.length_a   1.000
_cell.length_b   1.000
_cell.length_c   1.000
_cell.angle_alpha   90.00
_cell.angle_beta   90.00
_cell.angle_gamma   90.00
#
_symmetry.space_group_name_H-M   'P 1'
#
loop_
_entity.id
_entity.type
_entity.pdbx_description
1 polymer ?
#
loop_
_entity_poly.entity_id
_entity_poly.type
_entity_poly.pdbx_seq_one_letter_code
_entity_poly.pdbx_strand_id
1 'polypeptide(L)'
;MKKIGKILLLILITGVLYPMENTKEITLNGKTYRFYEKDLLYGSGSYSDVFWRGILAEDTVLKLGKNEMVLAKKTELCFYYSGKPAYGYLAEETALKLGDQIFQFGKKTRIDFSENETVIKGYLAEDQEIKIGSALFLFKKGVQEYEDIEFYENGKIKLGFLAKNTSVKIGKNSYLLFKGIGFYPSGKIDYGHLAENTQAWVGKNQIILAGSEYHSVAFYEDGSLMGATLAEDQEIKAGNLFIPLTSQVSFSKEGNLTRGVLAKPFVFKNQTYPQFKTIVLQYDEDQNELIDIKIFKYPER
;
A
#
# COMPACT_ATOMS: atom_id res chain seq x y z
N MET A 1 12.86 -78.92 28.51
CA MET A 1 13.75 -77.91 27.90
C MET A 1 13.69 -78.05 26.37
N LYS A 2 12.95 -77.18 25.67
CA LYS A 2 12.88 -77.13 24.20
C LYS A 2 13.32 -75.73 23.76
N LYS A 3 14.38 -75.66 22.94
CA LYS A 3 14.99 -74.44 22.40
C LYS A 3 14.02 -73.80 21.38
N ILE A 4 13.69 -72.53 21.59
CA ILE A 4 12.97 -71.69 20.62
C ILE A 4 14.05 -70.99 19.78
N GLY A 5 14.10 -71.27 18.48
CA GLY A 5 14.94 -70.57 17.52
C GLY A 5 14.35 -69.19 17.21
N LYS A 6 15.13 -68.13 17.45
CA LYS A 6 14.82 -66.78 16.98
C LYS A 6 15.22 -66.66 15.51
N ILE A 7 14.25 -66.50 14.62
CA ILE A 7 14.48 -66.06 13.24
C ILE A 7 14.63 -64.54 13.28
N LEU A 8 15.81 -64.06 12.86
CA LEU A 8 16.10 -62.65 12.69
C LEU A 8 15.58 -62.22 11.30
N LEU A 9 14.47 -61.46 11.27
CA LEU A 9 13.95 -60.89 10.03
C LEU A 9 14.70 -59.58 9.74
N LEU A 10 15.61 -59.62 8.76
CA LEU A 10 16.33 -58.44 8.27
C LEU A 10 15.42 -57.73 7.26
N ILE A 11 14.79 -56.61 7.67
CA ILE A 11 14.03 -55.75 6.76
C ILE A 11 15.02 -54.84 6.03
N LEU A 12 15.28 -55.15 4.77
CA LEU A 12 15.97 -54.26 3.82
C LEU A 12 15.00 -53.14 3.44
N ILE A 13 15.15 -51.97 4.07
CA ILE A 13 14.51 -50.74 3.60
C ILE A 13 15.32 -50.27 2.39
N THR A 14 14.89 -50.63 1.18
CA THR A 14 15.35 -49.97 -0.04
C THR A 14 14.74 -48.58 -0.08
N GLY A 15 15.34 -47.65 0.67
CA GLY A 15 15.05 -46.23 0.51
C GLY A 15 15.40 -45.86 -0.92
N VAL A 16 14.39 -45.52 -1.72
CA VAL A 16 14.59 -44.85 -3.01
C VAL A 16 15.38 -43.59 -2.68
N LEU A 17 16.69 -43.60 -2.98
CA LEU A 17 17.55 -42.43 -2.97
C LEU A 17 16.99 -41.51 -4.05
N TYR A 18 16.09 -40.61 -3.66
CA TYR A 18 15.73 -39.48 -4.50
C TYR A 18 17.05 -38.79 -4.89
N PRO A 19 17.28 -38.50 -6.19
CA PRO A 19 18.48 -37.80 -6.59
C PRO A 19 18.55 -36.51 -5.78
N MET A 20 19.66 -36.28 -5.08
CA MET A 20 19.91 -34.99 -4.45
C MET A 20 19.78 -33.94 -5.55
N GLU A 21 18.78 -33.06 -5.43
CA GLU A 21 18.57 -32.00 -6.39
C GLU A 21 19.87 -31.15 -6.44
N ASN A 22 20.41 -30.93 -7.64
CA ASN A 22 21.64 -30.15 -7.79
C ASN A 22 21.44 -28.73 -7.23
N THR A 23 22.29 -28.35 -6.29
CA THR A 23 22.30 -27.01 -5.69
C THR A 23 23.57 -26.25 -6.06
N LYS A 24 23.46 -24.93 -6.17
CA LYS A 24 24.59 -24.02 -6.41
C LYS A 24 24.64 -22.93 -5.35
N GLU A 25 25.83 -22.65 -4.85
CA GLU A 25 26.08 -21.52 -3.96
C GLU A 25 26.38 -20.26 -4.77
N ILE A 26 25.72 -19.16 -4.43
CA ILE A 26 25.90 -17.84 -5.04
C ILE A 26 26.25 -16.86 -3.91
N THR A 27 27.36 -16.14 -4.05
CA THR A 27 27.79 -15.15 -3.05
C THR A 27 27.53 -13.74 -3.57
N LEU A 28 26.72 -12.97 -2.84
CA LEU A 28 26.34 -11.59 -3.17
C LEU A 28 26.56 -10.73 -1.94
N ASN A 29 27.27 -9.62 -2.10
CA ASN A 29 27.57 -8.69 -1.00
C ASN A 29 28.15 -9.38 0.25
N GLY A 30 29.04 -10.35 0.05
CA GLY A 30 29.68 -11.10 1.13
C GLY A 30 28.79 -12.11 1.85
N LYS A 31 27.55 -12.33 1.40
CA LYS A 31 26.64 -13.37 1.90
C LYS A 31 26.49 -14.47 0.87
N THR A 32 26.56 -15.72 1.31
CA THR A 32 26.38 -16.90 0.46
C THR A 32 24.97 -17.46 0.61
N TYR A 33 24.33 -17.73 -0.52
CA TYR A 33 22.98 -18.28 -0.62
C TYR A 33 23.04 -19.58 -1.41
N ARG A 34 22.26 -20.59 -1.02
CA ARG A 34 22.18 -21.87 -1.73
C ARG A 34 20.85 -21.98 -2.48
N PHE A 35 20.93 -22.16 -3.80
CA PHE A 35 19.79 -22.25 -4.70
C PHE A 35 19.76 -23.58 -5.43
N TYR A 36 18.60 -23.96 -5.94
CA TYR A 36 18.51 -25.02 -6.95
C TYR A 36 19.10 -24.54 -8.26
N GLU A 37 20.02 -25.31 -8.84
CA GLU A 37 20.76 -24.89 -10.03
C GLU A 37 19.85 -24.63 -11.24
N LYS A 38 18.81 -25.44 -11.41
CA LYS A 38 17.81 -25.33 -12.48
C LYS A 38 16.96 -24.06 -12.41
N ASP A 39 16.89 -23.42 -11.23
CA ASP A 39 15.99 -22.30 -10.95
C ASP A 39 16.74 -20.96 -10.90
N LEU A 40 18.02 -20.93 -11.26
CA LEU A 40 18.81 -19.71 -11.31
C LEU A 40 18.44 -18.86 -12.53
N LEU A 41 18.13 -17.59 -12.29
CA LEU A 41 17.86 -16.62 -13.34
C LEU A 41 18.82 -15.44 -13.22
N TYR A 42 19.45 -15.10 -14.34
CA TYR A 42 20.33 -13.96 -14.50
C TYR A 42 19.62 -12.86 -15.28
N GLY A 43 20.16 -11.65 -15.26
CA GLY A 43 19.66 -10.54 -16.07
C GLY A 43 19.71 -10.84 -17.58
N SER A 44 19.14 -9.94 -18.38
CA SER A 44 19.21 -10.02 -19.84
C SER A 44 20.08 -8.89 -20.42
N GLY A 45 20.50 -9.06 -21.67
CA GLY A 45 21.33 -8.06 -22.36
C GLY A 45 22.68 -7.82 -21.67
N SER A 46 22.99 -6.56 -21.39
CA SER A 46 24.24 -6.12 -20.76
C SER A 46 24.40 -6.54 -19.29
N TYR A 47 23.40 -7.17 -18.68
CA TYR A 47 23.42 -7.64 -17.29
C TYR A 47 23.29 -9.16 -17.18
N SER A 48 23.65 -9.89 -18.25
CA SER A 48 23.48 -11.35 -18.32
C SER A 48 24.40 -12.15 -17.39
N ASP A 49 25.42 -11.51 -16.84
CA ASP A 49 26.30 -12.03 -15.79
C ASP A 49 25.81 -11.71 -14.37
N VAL A 50 24.81 -10.81 -14.23
CA VAL A 50 24.25 -10.42 -12.94
C VAL A 50 23.16 -11.40 -12.54
N PHE A 51 23.39 -12.13 -11.45
CA PHE A 51 22.37 -12.98 -10.86
C PHE A 51 21.20 -12.13 -10.34
N TRP A 52 19.97 -12.51 -10.69
CA TRP A 52 18.77 -11.73 -10.40
C TRP A 52 17.86 -12.41 -9.39
N ARG A 53 17.54 -13.69 -9.58
CA ARG A 53 16.64 -14.43 -8.69
C ARG A 53 16.83 -15.94 -8.80
N GLY A 54 16.38 -16.66 -7.79
CA GLY A 54 16.29 -18.12 -7.86
C GLY A 54 15.48 -18.72 -6.71
N ILE A 55 15.25 -20.04 -6.76
CA ILE A 55 14.55 -20.77 -5.70
C ILE A 55 15.55 -21.29 -4.67
N LEU A 56 15.37 -20.88 -3.41
CA LEU A 56 16.22 -21.29 -2.28
C LEU A 56 16.17 -22.81 -2.08
N ALA A 57 17.33 -23.45 -1.92
CA ALA A 57 17.42 -24.87 -1.62
C ALA A 57 17.28 -25.17 -0.12
N GLU A 58 17.54 -24.18 0.75
CA GLU A 58 17.46 -24.30 2.20
C GLU A 58 16.92 -23.04 2.86
N ASP A 59 16.40 -23.19 4.08
CA ASP A 59 15.90 -22.06 4.84
C ASP A 59 17.09 -21.16 5.17
N THR A 60 16.97 -19.87 4.90
CA THR A 60 18.11 -18.95 4.88
C THR A 60 17.89 -17.79 5.85
N VAL A 61 18.79 -17.61 6.81
CA VAL A 61 18.75 -16.47 7.73
C VAL A 61 19.15 -15.19 6.98
N LEU A 62 18.27 -14.19 7.01
CA LEU A 62 18.54 -12.87 6.48
C LEU A 62 18.55 -11.83 7.62
N LYS A 63 19.65 -11.07 7.70
CA LYS A 63 19.81 -9.93 8.62
C LYS A 63 19.76 -8.62 7.85
N LEU A 64 18.84 -7.74 8.24
CA LEU A 64 18.62 -6.40 7.68
C LEU A 64 18.62 -5.38 8.82
N GLY A 65 19.75 -4.68 9.01
CA GLY A 65 19.92 -3.78 10.15
C GLY A 65 19.75 -4.50 11.49
N LYS A 66 18.72 -4.11 12.25
CA LYS A 66 18.38 -4.72 13.56
C LYS A 66 17.41 -5.91 13.45
N ASN A 67 16.86 -6.14 12.26
CA ASN A 67 15.88 -7.18 12.01
C ASN A 67 16.58 -8.45 11.51
N GLU A 68 16.13 -9.59 12.00
CA GLU A 68 16.54 -10.92 11.57
C GLU A 68 15.30 -11.73 11.23
N MET A 69 15.36 -12.49 10.14
CA MET A 69 14.27 -13.33 9.67
C MET A 69 14.81 -14.57 8.97
N VAL A 70 13.96 -15.59 8.80
CA VAL A 70 14.30 -16.80 8.04
C VAL A 70 13.47 -16.82 6.77
N LEU A 71 14.14 -16.89 5.62
CA LEU A 71 13.51 -17.08 4.32
C LEU A 71 13.31 -18.57 4.03
N ALA A 72 12.16 -18.92 3.48
CA ALA A 72 11.73 -20.29 3.25
C ALA A 72 12.48 -20.93 2.08
N LYS A 73 12.96 -22.16 2.28
CA LYS A 73 13.36 -23.02 1.17
C LYS A 73 12.20 -23.30 0.22
N LYS A 74 12.52 -23.66 -1.01
CA LYS A 74 11.57 -23.91 -2.10
C LYS A 74 10.68 -22.70 -2.39
N THR A 75 11.18 -21.50 -2.08
CA THR A 75 10.56 -20.24 -2.45
C THR A 75 11.59 -19.33 -3.13
N GLU A 76 11.10 -18.34 -3.85
CA GLU A 76 11.95 -17.41 -4.58
C GLU A 76 12.62 -16.40 -3.64
N LEU A 77 13.89 -16.11 -3.91
CA LEU A 77 14.59 -14.95 -3.39
C LEU A 77 15.12 -14.15 -4.59
N CYS A 78 14.76 -12.87 -4.61
CA CYS A 78 15.10 -11.95 -5.69
C CYS A 78 16.03 -10.86 -5.17
N PHE A 79 16.88 -10.33 -6.04
CA PHE A 79 17.89 -9.33 -5.74
C PHE A 79 17.77 -8.13 -6.67
N TYR A 80 18.14 -6.96 -6.16
CA TYR A 80 18.47 -5.80 -6.97
C TYR A 80 19.76 -6.06 -7.76
N TYR A 81 20.01 -5.26 -8.80
CA TYR A 81 21.27 -5.33 -9.56
C TYR A 81 22.51 -5.03 -8.70
N SER A 82 22.35 -4.34 -7.56
CA SER A 82 23.39 -4.17 -6.55
C SER A 82 23.71 -5.45 -5.75
N GLY A 83 23.01 -6.56 -6.00
CA GLY A 83 23.14 -7.81 -5.27
C GLY A 83 22.50 -7.80 -3.88
N LYS A 84 21.75 -6.75 -3.52
CA LYS A 84 20.98 -6.68 -2.28
C LYS A 84 19.63 -7.39 -2.43
N PRO A 85 19.10 -8.06 -1.39
CA PRO A 85 17.78 -8.69 -1.48
C PRO A 85 16.68 -7.67 -1.80
N ALA A 86 15.81 -8.01 -2.75
CA ALA A 86 14.64 -7.23 -3.15
C ALA A 86 13.34 -7.78 -2.54
N TYR A 87 13.17 -9.11 -2.54
CA TYR A 87 12.09 -9.77 -1.80
C TYR A 87 12.40 -11.25 -1.57
N GLY A 88 11.69 -11.86 -0.62
CA GLY A 88 11.68 -13.30 -0.37
C GLY A 88 10.39 -13.73 0.32
N TYR A 89 10.30 -15.00 0.73
CA TYR A 89 9.15 -15.52 1.48
C TYR A 89 9.58 -16.02 2.86
N LEU A 90 8.81 -15.72 3.89
CA LEU A 90 9.15 -16.08 5.27
C LEU A 90 8.95 -17.59 5.54
N ALA A 91 9.91 -18.24 6.20
CA ALA A 91 9.82 -19.65 6.61
C ALA A 91 8.83 -19.88 7.76
N GLU A 92 8.64 -18.85 8.59
CA GLU A 92 7.81 -18.84 9.78
C GLU A 92 7.23 -17.45 10.05
N GLU A 93 6.26 -17.38 10.96
CA GLU A 93 5.76 -16.08 11.41
C GLU A 93 6.90 -15.29 12.05
N THR A 94 7.06 -14.03 11.66
CA THR A 94 8.24 -13.25 12.00
C THR A 94 7.84 -11.89 12.55
N ALA A 95 8.30 -11.59 13.76
CA ALA A 95 8.15 -10.28 14.40
C ALA A 95 9.29 -9.36 13.97
N LEU A 96 8.97 -8.26 13.29
CA LEU A 96 9.97 -7.27 12.86
C LEU A 96 9.69 -5.90 13.46
N LYS A 97 10.73 -5.21 13.91
CA LYS A 97 10.62 -3.83 14.39
C LYS A 97 10.79 -2.86 13.23
N LEU A 98 9.75 -2.11 12.90
CA LEU A 98 9.73 -1.10 11.85
C LEU A 98 9.36 0.25 12.48
N GLY A 99 10.30 1.19 12.44
CA GLY A 99 10.23 2.42 13.23
C GLY A 99 10.11 2.13 14.73
N ASP A 100 9.06 2.65 15.34
CA ASP A 100 8.78 2.48 16.77
C ASP A 100 7.81 1.32 17.08
N GLN A 101 7.33 0.61 16.06
CA GLN A 101 6.32 -0.44 16.19
C GLN A 101 6.90 -1.82 15.85
N ILE A 102 6.25 -2.87 16.33
CA ILE A 102 6.53 -4.27 15.98
C ILE A 102 5.39 -4.79 15.12
N PHE A 103 5.70 -5.44 14.01
CA PHE A 103 4.75 -6.04 13.09
C PHE A 103 4.94 -7.55 13.03
N GLN A 104 3.85 -8.30 13.05
CA GLN A 104 3.87 -9.76 12.90
C GLN A 104 3.56 -10.13 11.45
N PHE A 105 4.55 -10.65 10.74
CA PHE A 105 4.40 -11.08 9.35
C PHE A 105 4.12 -12.58 9.25
N GLY A 106 3.25 -12.95 8.31
CA GLY A 106 2.77 -14.31 8.16
C GLY A 106 3.82 -15.29 7.63
N LYS A 107 3.73 -16.55 8.06
CA LYS A 107 4.50 -17.65 7.47
C LYS A 107 4.16 -17.84 5.99
N LYS A 108 5.18 -18.13 5.17
CA LYS A 108 5.09 -18.35 3.71
C LYS A 108 4.50 -17.17 2.94
N THR A 109 4.49 -15.97 3.53
CA THR A 109 4.09 -14.76 2.82
C THR A 109 5.33 -14.05 2.29
N ARG A 110 5.13 -13.26 1.24
CA ARG A 110 6.18 -12.46 0.63
C ARG A 110 6.50 -11.25 1.50
N ILE A 111 7.77 -10.89 1.57
CA ILE A 111 8.28 -9.67 2.21
C ILE A 111 9.24 -8.98 1.25
N ASP A 112 9.07 -7.67 1.09
CA ASP A 112 9.83 -6.86 0.15
C ASP A 112 10.71 -5.87 0.90
N PHE A 113 11.88 -5.61 0.32
CA PHE A 113 12.92 -4.76 0.88
C PHE A 113 13.25 -3.65 -0.11
N SER A 114 13.61 -2.48 0.39
CA SER A 114 14.27 -1.45 -0.42
C SER A 114 15.73 -1.82 -0.68
N GLU A 115 16.35 -1.12 -1.62
CA GLU A 115 17.80 -1.21 -1.85
C GLU A 115 18.62 -0.64 -0.66
N ASN A 116 17.97 0.08 0.26
CA ASN A 116 18.53 0.49 1.55
C ASN A 116 18.35 -0.58 2.65
N GLU A 117 17.96 -1.80 2.28
CA GLU A 117 17.79 -2.94 3.19
C GLU A 117 16.73 -2.68 4.28
N THR A 118 15.70 -1.88 3.97
CA THR A 118 14.54 -1.65 4.85
C THR A 118 13.35 -2.45 4.35
N VAL A 119 12.53 -3.02 5.24
CA VAL A 119 11.25 -3.63 4.83
C VAL A 119 10.33 -2.53 4.31
N ILE A 120 9.78 -2.72 3.11
CA ILE A 120 8.87 -1.76 2.47
C ILE A 120 7.48 -2.33 2.22
N LYS A 121 7.30 -3.65 2.26
CA LYS A 121 6.01 -4.31 2.06
C LYS A 121 6.01 -5.72 2.66
N GLY A 122 4.86 -6.16 3.15
CA GLY A 122 4.67 -7.53 3.63
C GLY A 122 3.22 -7.84 4.01
N TYR A 123 2.93 -9.09 4.36
CA TYR A 123 1.57 -9.52 4.75
C TYR A 123 1.52 -9.87 6.23
N LEU A 124 0.61 -9.23 6.96
CA LEU A 124 0.40 -9.47 8.39
C LEU A 124 -0.07 -10.91 8.65
N ALA A 125 0.40 -11.51 9.75
CA ALA A 125 0.04 -12.86 10.17
C ALA A 125 -1.41 -12.95 10.68
N GLU A 126 -1.89 -11.88 11.30
CA GLU A 126 -3.21 -11.70 11.89
C GLU A 126 -3.65 -10.24 11.80
N ASP A 127 -4.92 -9.97 12.14
CA ASP A 127 -5.38 -8.59 12.27
C ASP A 127 -4.63 -7.93 13.43
N GLN A 128 -4.02 -6.77 13.18
CA GLN A 128 -3.12 -6.13 14.15
C GLN A 128 -3.55 -4.70 14.46
N GLU A 129 -3.71 -4.40 15.75
CA GLU A 129 -3.96 -3.03 16.22
C GLU A 129 -2.66 -2.22 16.24
N ILE A 130 -2.65 -1.11 15.50
CA ILE A 130 -1.52 -0.19 15.42
C ILE A 130 -1.97 1.22 15.75
N LYS A 131 -1.25 1.85 16.67
CA LYS A 131 -1.44 3.26 17.00
C LYS A 131 -0.67 4.14 16.02
N ILE A 132 -1.37 5.06 15.35
CA ILE A 132 -0.78 6.07 14.47
C ILE A 132 -1.29 7.44 14.93
N GLY A 133 -0.36 8.26 15.45
CA GLY A 133 -0.72 9.50 16.14
C GLY A 133 -1.60 9.21 17.37
N SER A 134 -2.78 9.83 17.42
CA SER A 134 -3.75 9.62 18.50
C SER A 134 -4.80 8.54 18.19
N ALA A 135 -4.83 7.99 16.97
CA ALA A 135 -5.82 7.03 16.53
C ALA A 135 -5.29 5.59 16.59
N LEU A 136 -6.19 4.64 16.80
CA LEU A 136 -5.93 3.20 16.78
C LEU A 136 -6.57 2.60 15.54
N PHE A 137 -5.79 1.89 14.75
CA PHE A 137 -6.22 1.24 13.52
C PHE A 137 -6.09 -0.26 13.66
N LEU A 138 -7.13 -1.01 13.30
CA LEU A 138 -7.05 -2.47 13.18
C LEU A 138 -6.75 -2.80 11.72
N PHE A 139 -5.50 -3.10 11.42
CA PHE A 139 -5.08 -3.54 10.10
C PHE A 139 -5.39 -5.01 9.90
N LYS A 140 -5.84 -5.36 8.70
CA LYS A 140 -6.28 -6.69 8.33
C LYS A 140 -5.09 -7.61 8.06
N LYS A 141 -5.23 -8.88 8.45
CA LYS A 141 -4.42 -9.98 7.95
C LYS A 141 -4.40 -9.98 6.42
N GLY A 142 -3.21 -10.03 5.83
CA GLY A 142 -3.08 -10.14 4.39
C GLY A 142 -3.44 -11.54 3.90
N VAL A 143 -4.57 -11.69 3.18
CA VAL A 143 -4.97 -12.98 2.58
C VAL A 143 -4.98 -12.94 1.05
N GLN A 144 -5.12 -11.76 0.46
CA GLN A 144 -5.03 -11.55 -0.99
C GLN A 144 -3.75 -10.80 -1.36
N GLU A 145 -3.29 -10.93 -2.61
CA GLU A 145 -2.04 -10.34 -3.08
C GLU A 145 -1.97 -8.81 -2.92
N TYR A 146 -3.13 -8.14 -2.95
CA TYR A 146 -3.24 -6.70 -2.79
C TYR A 146 -3.49 -6.24 -1.35
N GLU A 147 -3.63 -7.14 -0.38
CA GLU A 147 -3.91 -6.81 1.04
C GLU A 147 -2.63 -6.74 1.89
N ASP A 148 -1.53 -6.31 1.30
CA ASP A 148 -0.29 -6.06 2.02
C ASP A 148 -0.32 -4.75 2.82
N ILE A 149 0.62 -4.65 3.76
CA ILE A 149 0.96 -3.41 4.43
C ILE A 149 2.26 -2.88 3.85
N GLU A 150 2.28 -1.60 3.45
CA GLU A 150 3.45 -0.94 2.90
C GLU A 150 4.04 0.06 3.90
N PHE A 151 5.35 0.28 3.80
CA PHE A 151 6.12 1.16 4.67
C PHE A 151 6.96 2.13 3.87
N TYR A 152 7.16 3.32 4.44
CA TYR A 152 8.27 4.19 4.06
C TYR A 152 9.59 3.62 4.57
N GLU A 153 10.72 4.06 4.02
CA GLU A 153 12.06 3.61 4.46
C GLU A 153 12.35 3.92 5.94
N ASN A 154 11.67 4.91 6.52
CA ASN A 154 11.76 5.20 7.96
C ASN A 154 10.95 4.24 8.85
N GLY A 155 10.33 3.21 8.26
CA GLY A 155 9.54 2.19 8.93
C GLY A 155 8.11 2.61 9.31
N LYS A 156 7.69 3.83 9.00
CA LYS A 156 6.29 4.26 9.19
C LYS A 156 5.41 3.65 8.10
N ILE A 157 4.16 3.36 8.47
CA ILE A 157 3.16 2.84 7.55
C ILE A 157 2.89 3.88 6.46
N LYS A 158 2.89 3.42 5.21
CA LYS A 158 2.52 4.17 4.02
C LYS A 158 1.11 3.81 3.56
N LEU A 159 0.79 2.51 3.57
CA LEU A 159 -0.50 1.98 3.11
C LEU A 159 -0.84 0.74 3.94
N GLY A 160 -2.13 0.53 4.20
CA GLY A 160 -2.63 -0.74 4.72
C GLY A 160 -4.13 -0.89 4.53
N PHE A 161 -4.65 -2.08 4.86
CA PHE A 161 -6.07 -2.40 4.75
C PHE A 161 -6.69 -2.54 6.12
N LEU A 162 -7.84 -1.90 6.35
CA LEU A 162 -8.57 -1.95 7.60
C LEU A 162 -9.40 -3.24 7.70
N ALA A 163 -9.32 -3.92 8.84
CA ALA A 163 -10.12 -5.12 9.12
C ALA A 163 -11.60 -4.79 9.39
N LYS A 164 -11.87 -3.55 9.83
CA LYS A 164 -13.21 -3.03 10.12
C LYS A 164 -13.30 -1.54 9.81
N ASN A 165 -14.52 -1.07 9.62
CA ASN A 165 -14.77 0.37 9.50
C ASN A 165 -14.20 1.10 10.72
N THR A 166 -13.42 2.15 10.48
CA THR A 166 -12.69 2.87 11.51
C THR A 166 -13.08 4.34 11.49
N SER A 167 -13.60 4.83 12.60
CA SER A 167 -13.91 6.24 12.78
C SER A 167 -12.64 7.02 13.07
N VAL A 168 -12.37 8.06 12.27
CA VAL A 168 -11.20 8.93 12.42
C VAL A 168 -11.63 10.39 12.41
N LYS A 169 -10.90 11.21 13.18
CA LYS A 169 -11.03 12.66 13.13
C LYS A 169 -9.88 13.25 12.32
N ILE A 170 -10.20 13.95 11.24
CA ILE A 170 -9.23 14.62 10.37
C ILE A 170 -9.63 16.09 10.29
N GLY A 171 -8.79 16.96 10.85
CA GLY A 171 -9.12 18.37 11.06
C GLY A 171 -10.39 18.53 11.91
N LYS A 172 -11.38 19.23 11.37
CA LYS A 172 -12.69 19.47 12.01
C LYS A 172 -13.74 18.40 11.69
N ASN A 173 -13.45 17.48 10.78
CA ASN A 173 -14.40 16.50 10.27
C ASN A 173 -14.17 15.12 10.89
N SER A 174 -15.22 14.31 10.91
CA SER A 174 -15.18 12.90 11.28
C SER A 174 -15.51 12.06 10.06
N TYR A 175 -14.74 11.01 9.83
CA TYR A 175 -14.88 10.11 8.70
C TYR A 175 -14.97 8.67 9.19
N LEU A 176 -15.84 7.87 8.57
CA LEU A 176 -15.86 6.43 8.75
C LEU A 176 -15.15 5.79 7.55
N LEU A 177 -13.90 5.36 7.76
CA LEU A 177 -13.06 4.80 6.69
C LEU A 177 -13.10 3.27 6.67
N PHE A 178 -12.95 2.68 5.48
CA PHE A 178 -12.87 1.22 5.32
C PHE A 178 -11.90 0.82 4.20
N LYS A 179 -11.52 -0.47 4.15
CA LYS A 179 -10.54 -1.03 3.19
C LYS A 179 -9.20 -0.28 3.23
N GLY A 180 -8.66 0.10 2.07
CA GLY A 180 -7.35 0.71 1.93
C GLY A 180 -7.30 2.14 2.48
N ILE A 181 -6.26 2.40 3.28
CA ILE A 181 -5.93 3.70 3.85
C ILE A 181 -4.45 4.00 3.59
N GLY A 182 -4.17 5.24 3.18
CA GLY A 182 -2.81 5.74 2.95
C GLY A 182 -2.43 6.81 3.97
N PHE A 183 -1.13 6.93 4.25
CA PHE A 183 -0.58 7.88 5.20
C PHE A 183 0.61 8.61 4.58
N TYR A 184 0.80 9.86 4.97
CA TYR A 184 2.02 10.62 4.76
C TYR A 184 3.16 10.11 5.66
N PRO A 185 4.45 10.45 5.36
CA PRO A 185 5.57 10.11 6.25
C PRO A 185 5.48 10.73 7.66
N SER A 186 4.64 11.75 7.88
CA SER A 186 4.35 12.24 9.22
C SER A 186 3.46 11.29 10.04
N GLY A 187 2.76 10.35 9.40
CA GLY A 187 1.74 9.48 9.99
C GLY A 187 0.33 10.05 9.91
N LYS A 188 0.14 11.20 9.25
CA LYS A 188 -1.19 11.75 8.97
C LYS A 188 -1.82 11.04 7.79
N ILE A 189 -3.15 10.95 7.77
CA ILE A 189 -3.89 10.27 6.71
C ILE A 189 -3.75 11.07 5.41
N ASP A 190 -3.38 10.37 4.34
CA ASP A 190 -3.30 10.89 2.97
C ASP A 190 -4.61 10.63 2.23
N TYR A 191 -5.08 9.39 2.23
CA TYR A 191 -6.36 9.04 1.60
C TYR A 191 -7.03 7.83 2.29
N GLY A 192 -8.31 7.63 2.01
CA GLY A 192 -9.04 6.43 2.40
C GLY A 192 -10.34 6.27 1.62
N HIS A 193 -11.05 5.16 1.80
CA HIS A 193 -12.38 4.96 1.24
C HIS A 193 -13.45 5.26 2.30
N LEU A 194 -14.52 5.95 1.91
CA LEU A 194 -15.62 6.29 2.81
C LEU A 194 -16.62 5.14 2.87
N ALA A 195 -16.89 4.63 4.07
CA ALA A 195 -17.81 3.52 4.28
C ALA A 195 -19.27 3.90 3.98
N GLU A 196 -19.61 5.17 4.13
CA GLU A 196 -20.95 5.73 3.95
C GLU A 196 -20.87 7.19 3.52
N ASN A 197 -21.99 7.72 3.00
CA ASN A 197 -22.07 9.12 2.65
C ASN A 197 -21.76 9.98 3.88
N THR A 198 -20.79 10.89 3.74
CA THR A 198 -20.22 11.62 4.87
C THR A 198 -20.36 13.12 4.64
N GLN A 199 -20.99 13.81 5.59
CA GLN A 199 -21.03 15.26 5.59
C GLN A 199 -19.70 15.84 6.09
N ALA A 200 -19.08 16.73 5.32
CA ALA A 200 -17.82 17.36 5.65
C ALA A 200 -17.85 18.88 5.46
N TRP A 201 -17.13 19.58 6.30
CA TRP A 201 -16.88 21.01 6.15
C TRP A 201 -15.56 21.26 5.41
N VAL A 202 -15.62 22.06 4.35
CA VAL A 202 -14.46 22.45 3.53
C VAL A 202 -14.47 23.96 3.36
N GLY A 203 -13.52 24.63 4.00
CA GLY A 203 -13.59 26.09 4.17
C GLY A 203 -14.93 26.48 4.83
N LYS A 204 -15.74 27.24 4.09
CA LYS A 204 -17.09 27.71 4.46
C LYS A 204 -18.23 26.84 3.91
N ASN A 205 -17.91 25.81 3.13
CA ASN A 205 -18.88 24.90 2.52
C ASN A 205 -19.14 23.71 3.43
N GLN A 206 -20.40 23.26 3.47
CA GLN A 206 -20.80 21.97 3.99
C GLN A 206 -21.23 21.13 2.79
N ILE A 207 -20.58 19.98 2.59
CA ILE A 207 -20.80 19.11 1.43
C ILE A 207 -21.04 17.67 1.88
N ILE A 208 -21.76 16.90 1.07
CA ILE A 208 -21.99 15.48 1.27
C ILE A 208 -21.12 14.70 0.29
N LEU A 209 -20.17 13.95 0.85
CA LEU A 209 -19.25 13.08 0.12
C LEU A 209 -19.85 11.70 -0.05
N ALA A 210 -19.64 11.08 -1.21
CA ALA A 210 -20.12 9.74 -1.52
C ALA A 210 -19.30 8.68 -0.79
N GLY A 211 -19.97 7.77 -0.09
CA GLY A 211 -19.37 6.54 0.43
C GLY A 211 -19.62 5.36 -0.49
N SER A 212 -18.57 4.66 -0.89
CA SER A 212 -18.64 3.37 -1.57
C SER A 212 -17.24 2.75 -1.68
N GLU A 213 -17.15 1.52 -2.16
CA GLU A 213 -15.86 0.89 -2.45
C GLU A 213 -15.11 1.50 -3.64
N TYR A 214 -15.78 2.32 -4.44
CA TYR A 214 -15.21 2.99 -5.61
C TYR A 214 -14.88 4.46 -5.34
N HIS A 215 -15.23 4.98 -4.16
CA HIS A 215 -15.08 6.40 -3.82
C HIS A 215 -14.04 6.57 -2.71
N SER A 216 -12.92 7.17 -3.09
CA SER A 216 -11.91 7.61 -2.15
C SER A 216 -12.07 9.07 -1.78
N VAL A 217 -11.53 9.41 -0.62
CA VAL A 217 -11.30 10.77 -0.16
C VAL A 217 -9.81 10.94 0.02
N ALA A 218 -9.30 12.11 -0.36
CA ALA A 218 -7.89 12.47 -0.21
C ALA A 218 -7.75 13.77 0.59
N PHE A 219 -6.65 13.88 1.32
CA PHE A 219 -6.37 14.94 2.27
C PHE A 219 -4.98 15.51 2.02
N TYR A 220 -4.82 16.80 2.26
CA TYR A 220 -3.50 17.35 2.45
C TYR A 220 -2.94 16.95 3.81
N GLU A 221 -1.62 17.08 3.98
CA GLU A 221 -0.96 16.72 5.23
C GLU A 221 -1.40 17.58 6.44
N ASP A 222 -2.04 18.73 6.28
CA ASP A 222 -2.64 19.46 7.43
C ASP A 222 -4.03 18.90 7.84
N GLY A 223 -4.55 17.92 7.09
CA GLY A 223 -5.88 17.33 7.27
C GLY A 223 -7.00 18.08 6.55
N SER A 224 -6.69 19.14 5.78
CA SER A 224 -7.67 19.74 4.88
C SER A 224 -8.06 18.78 3.75
N LEU A 225 -9.32 18.84 3.32
CA LEU A 225 -9.82 17.99 2.25
C LEU A 225 -9.18 18.41 0.93
N MET A 226 -8.52 17.49 0.23
CA MET A 226 -7.92 17.74 -1.08
C MET A 226 -8.89 17.40 -2.21
N GLY A 227 -9.59 16.27 -2.12
CA GLY A 227 -10.53 15.84 -3.15
C GLY A 227 -11.39 14.65 -2.73
N ALA A 228 -12.56 14.55 -3.35
CA ALA A 228 -13.54 13.51 -3.09
C ALA A 228 -14.59 13.43 -4.21
N THR A 229 -15.44 12.41 -4.15
CA THR A 229 -16.68 12.32 -4.94
C THR A 229 -17.86 12.83 -4.11
N LEU A 230 -18.73 13.64 -4.71
CA LEU A 230 -19.99 14.10 -4.13
C LEU A 230 -21.04 12.99 -4.17
N ALA A 231 -21.84 12.86 -3.11
CA ALA A 231 -22.93 11.88 -3.04
C ALA A 231 -24.09 12.20 -3.99
N GLU A 232 -24.27 13.49 -4.28
CA GLU A 232 -25.33 14.04 -5.12
C GLU A 232 -24.90 15.39 -5.69
N ASP A 233 -25.66 15.89 -6.66
CA ASP A 233 -25.46 17.22 -7.24
C ASP A 233 -25.63 18.29 -6.14
N GLN A 234 -24.62 19.15 -5.99
CA GLN A 234 -24.59 20.15 -4.93
C GLN A 234 -24.09 21.50 -5.47
N GLU A 235 -24.65 22.58 -4.93
CA GLU A 235 -24.16 23.93 -5.20
C GLU A 235 -23.07 24.28 -4.16
N ILE A 236 -21.84 24.44 -4.64
CA ILE A 236 -20.67 24.71 -3.79
C ILE A 236 -20.23 26.16 -3.98
N LYS A 237 -20.00 26.87 -2.87
CA LYS A 237 -19.55 28.26 -2.91
C LYS A 237 -18.09 28.36 -3.36
N ALA A 238 -17.86 29.20 -4.37
CA ALA A 238 -16.57 29.59 -4.90
C ALA A 238 -16.52 31.12 -5.09
N GLY A 239 -15.77 31.81 -4.22
CA GLY A 239 -15.86 33.27 -4.11
C GLY A 239 -17.27 33.70 -3.71
N ASN A 240 -17.91 34.51 -4.56
CA ASN A 240 -19.29 34.99 -4.37
C ASN A 240 -20.34 34.18 -5.16
N LEU A 241 -19.93 33.12 -5.85
CA LEU A 241 -20.80 32.31 -6.69
C LEU A 241 -21.09 30.95 -6.06
N PHE A 242 -22.24 30.39 -6.40
CA PHE A 242 -22.61 29.00 -6.13
C PHE A 242 -22.52 28.23 -7.45
N ILE A 243 -21.63 27.24 -7.49
CA ILE A 243 -21.36 26.47 -8.70
C ILE A 243 -22.02 25.10 -8.55
N PRO A 244 -22.91 24.70 -9.47
CA PRO A 244 -23.58 23.41 -9.41
C PRO A 244 -22.65 22.31 -9.90
N LEU A 245 -22.23 21.45 -8.98
CA LEU A 245 -21.26 20.40 -9.23
C LEU A 245 -21.84 19.01 -8.99
N THR A 246 -21.30 18.04 -9.71
CA THR A 246 -21.59 16.62 -9.62
C THR A 246 -20.28 15.82 -9.50
N SER A 247 -20.36 14.60 -8.99
CA SER A 247 -19.23 13.65 -8.96
C SER A 247 -17.96 14.24 -8.32
N GLN A 248 -16.82 14.25 -9.02
CA GLN A 248 -15.51 14.60 -8.44
C GLN A 248 -15.33 16.10 -8.22
N VAL A 249 -14.81 16.44 -7.04
CA VAL A 249 -14.40 17.79 -6.66
C VAL A 249 -13.00 17.81 -6.04
N SER A 250 -12.31 18.92 -6.14
CA SER A 250 -11.02 19.16 -5.50
C SER A 250 -10.96 20.55 -4.90
N PHE A 251 -10.18 20.69 -3.83
CA PHE A 251 -10.05 21.93 -3.07
C PHE A 251 -8.57 22.25 -2.83
N SER A 252 -8.26 23.52 -2.58
CA SER A 252 -6.97 23.92 -2.02
C SER A 252 -6.90 23.62 -0.53
N LYS A 253 -5.72 23.80 0.09
CA LYS A 253 -5.53 23.62 1.54
C LYS A 253 -6.42 24.55 2.37
N GLU A 254 -6.66 25.74 1.86
CA GLU A 254 -7.52 26.77 2.46
C GLU A 254 -9.02 26.44 2.31
N GLY A 255 -9.35 25.40 1.54
CA GLY A 255 -10.71 24.92 1.31
C GLY A 255 -11.44 25.61 0.16
N ASN A 256 -10.72 26.35 -0.71
CA ASN A 256 -11.29 26.91 -1.93
C ASN A 256 -11.50 25.82 -2.98
N LEU A 257 -12.64 25.83 -3.67
CA LEU A 257 -12.93 24.87 -4.75
C LEU A 257 -11.98 25.12 -5.93
N THR A 258 -11.11 24.17 -6.27
CA THR A 258 -10.13 24.31 -7.37
C THR A 258 -10.55 23.58 -8.64
N ARG A 259 -11.33 22.50 -8.51
CA ARG A 259 -11.79 21.68 -9.64
C ARG A 259 -13.14 21.03 -9.33
N GLY A 260 -13.97 20.85 -10.34
CA GLY A 260 -15.23 20.11 -10.20
C GLY A 260 -15.85 19.74 -11.55
N VAL A 261 -16.80 18.79 -11.56
CA VAL A 261 -17.60 18.48 -12.76
C VAL A 261 -18.93 19.20 -12.68
N LEU A 262 -19.33 19.93 -13.72
CA LEU A 262 -20.59 20.68 -13.71
C LEU A 262 -21.83 19.78 -13.78
N ALA A 263 -22.77 19.99 -12.85
CA ALA A 263 -24.06 19.30 -12.81
C ALA A 263 -25.08 19.85 -13.81
N LYS A 264 -24.97 21.13 -14.19
CA LYS A 264 -25.78 21.81 -15.20
C LYS A 264 -24.94 22.89 -15.91
N PRO A 265 -25.36 23.40 -17.08
CA PRO A 265 -24.66 24.51 -17.71
C PRO A 265 -24.50 25.68 -16.75
N PHE A 266 -23.32 26.31 -16.76
CA PHE A 266 -22.98 27.41 -15.85
C PHE A 266 -22.45 28.60 -16.63
N VAL A 267 -22.85 29.82 -16.26
CA VAL A 267 -22.42 31.04 -16.94
C VAL A 267 -21.52 31.84 -16.02
N PHE A 268 -20.33 32.20 -16.51
CA PHE A 268 -19.37 33.04 -15.81
C PHE A 268 -18.73 34.01 -16.80
N LYS A 269 -18.71 35.32 -16.47
CA LYS A 269 -18.15 36.39 -17.32
C LYS A 269 -18.59 36.30 -18.80
N ASN A 270 -19.89 36.13 -19.03
CA ASN A 270 -20.50 35.98 -20.37
C ASN A 270 -20.05 34.74 -21.17
N GLN A 271 -19.40 33.77 -20.54
CA GLN A 271 -19.04 32.49 -21.11
C GLN A 271 -19.91 31.37 -20.51
N THR A 272 -20.47 30.52 -21.36
CA THR A 272 -21.24 29.34 -20.94
C THR A 272 -20.34 28.11 -20.91
N TYR A 273 -20.34 27.41 -19.79
CA TYR A 273 -19.64 26.15 -19.57
C TYR A 273 -20.67 25.01 -19.62
N PRO A 274 -20.46 23.98 -20.47
CA PRO A 274 -21.44 22.91 -20.62
C PRO A 274 -21.46 21.96 -19.42
N GLN A 275 -22.61 21.31 -19.22
CA GLN A 275 -22.79 20.22 -18.26
C GLN A 275 -21.77 19.09 -18.49
N PHE A 276 -21.41 18.38 -17.41
CA PHE A 276 -20.47 17.25 -17.41
C PHE A 276 -19.07 17.57 -17.90
N LYS A 277 -18.73 18.85 -18.03
CA LYS A 277 -17.34 19.28 -18.19
C LYS A 277 -16.70 19.46 -16.83
N THR A 278 -15.48 18.94 -16.73
CA THR A 278 -14.60 19.27 -15.63
C THR A 278 -14.07 20.69 -15.83
N ILE A 279 -14.27 21.53 -14.82
CA ILE A 279 -13.75 22.89 -14.78
C ILE A 279 -12.63 23.00 -13.75
N VAL A 280 -11.70 23.92 -14.00
CA VAL A 280 -10.66 24.37 -13.09
C VAL A 280 -10.91 25.84 -12.79
N LEU A 281 -10.86 26.18 -11.51
CA LEU A 281 -11.13 27.53 -11.00
C LEU A 281 -9.80 28.21 -10.66
N GLN A 282 -9.67 29.48 -11.03
CA GLN A 282 -8.51 30.31 -10.70
C GLN A 282 -8.95 31.46 -9.81
N TYR A 283 -8.20 31.71 -8.74
CA TYR A 283 -8.50 32.75 -7.77
C TYR A 283 -7.42 33.82 -7.78
N ASP A 284 -7.81 35.05 -7.46
CA ASP A 284 -6.91 36.05 -6.92
C ASP A 284 -6.56 35.65 -5.49
N GLU A 285 -5.28 35.38 -5.22
CA GLU A 285 -4.82 34.87 -3.92
C GLU A 285 -4.95 35.91 -2.80
N ASP A 286 -4.81 37.20 -3.13
CA ASP A 286 -4.86 38.30 -2.16
C ASP A 286 -6.31 38.59 -1.72
N GLN A 287 -7.24 38.51 -2.67
CA GLN A 287 -8.65 38.86 -2.45
C GLN A 287 -9.55 37.64 -2.21
N ASN A 288 -9.04 36.43 -2.45
CA ASN A 288 -9.81 35.19 -2.48
C ASN A 288 -11.03 35.26 -3.41
N GLU A 289 -10.89 35.96 -4.53
CA GLU A 289 -11.95 36.16 -5.52
C GLU A 289 -11.76 35.24 -6.72
N LEU A 290 -12.84 34.64 -7.22
CA LEU A 290 -12.81 33.80 -8.42
C LEU A 290 -12.61 34.68 -9.66
N ILE A 291 -11.44 34.57 -10.29
CA ILE A 291 -11.08 35.40 -11.44
C ILE A 291 -11.27 34.72 -12.80
N ASP A 292 -11.17 33.39 -12.86
CA ASP A 292 -11.30 32.65 -14.12
C ASP A 292 -11.83 31.21 -13.92
N ILE A 293 -12.44 30.67 -14.97
CA ILE A 293 -12.85 29.26 -15.06
C ILE A 293 -12.39 28.70 -16.41
N LYS A 294 -11.69 27.56 -16.38
CA LYS A 294 -11.21 26.87 -17.57
C LYS A 294 -11.78 25.47 -17.65
N ILE A 295 -12.09 24.99 -18.86
CA ILE A 295 -12.39 23.56 -19.07
C ILE A 295 -11.08 22.78 -18.97
N PHE A 296 -11.04 21.79 -18.10
CA PHE A 296 -9.90 20.89 -17.97
C PHE A 296 -9.78 20.05 -19.25
N LYS A 297 -8.61 20.09 -19.88
CA LYS A 297 -8.26 19.22 -21.01
C LYS A 297 -7.35 18.11 -20.50
N TYR A 298 -7.79 16.87 -20.67
CA TYR A 298 -6.91 15.73 -20.41
C TYR A 298 -5.75 15.76 -21.41
N PRO A 299 -4.53 15.41 -21.00
CA PRO A 299 -3.44 15.16 -21.94
C PRO A 299 -3.92 14.14 -22.97
N GLU A 300 -3.66 14.41 -24.25
CA GLU A 300 -3.86 13.40 -25.28
C GLU A 300 -2.94 12.22 -24.97
N ARG A 301 -3.51 11.01 -24.97
CA ARG A 301 -2.78 9.78 -24.68
C ARG A 301 -1.95 9.34 -25.87
#